data_AF-A0A9E4ZM75-F1
#
_entry.id   AF-A0A9E4ZM75-F1
#
_cell.length_a   1.000
_cell.length_b   1.000
_cell.length_c   1.000
_cell.angle_alpha   90.00
_cell.angle_beta   90.00
_cell.angle_gamma   90.00
#
_symmetry.space_group_name_H-M   'P 1'
#
loop_
_entity.id
_entity.type
_entity.pdbx_description
1 polymer ?
#
loop_
_entity_poly.entity_id
_entity_poly.type
_entity_poly.pdbx_seq_one_letter_code
_entity_poly.pdbx_strand_id
1 'polypeptide(L)'
;MAHWTITLAREGAAIVVRGEGDDPHAPDWIDYEIRGNPGRVYRALLDRIKPGPWSFQADRMKDERDLYWIADCAYTEALLHPGWSVETDLPPLPEELPEEFLRRVREDPAGIQSVNRARGGTGPARCKTVNIHAVRIESNSGYGNIR
;
A
#
# COMPACT_ATOMS: atom_id res chain seq x y z
N MET A 1 -9.31 21.94 3.14
CA MET A 1 -8.05 21.31 3.56
C MET A 1 -8.26 20.43 4.75
N ALA A 2 -8.12 19.14 4.52
CA ALA A 2 -8.05 18.13 5.55
C ALA A 2 -6.61 18.01 6.06
N HIS A 3 -6.48 17.49 7.27
CA HIS A 3 -5.21 17.10 7.85
C HIS A 3 -5.25 15.60 8.12
N TRP A 4 -4.12 14.96 7.87
CA TRP A 4 -3.94 13.54 8.12
C TRP A 4 -2.64 13.29 8.87
N THR A 5 -2.64 12.20 9.63
CA THR A 5 -1.55 11.76 10.47
C THR A 5 -1.31 10.27 10.25
N ILE A 6 -0.03 9.91 10.12
CA ILE A 6 0.45 8.53 10.18
C ILE A 6 1.47 8.48 11.31
N THR A 7 1.16 7.75 12.37
CA THR A 7 2.04 7.60 13.53
C THR A 7 2.59 6.19 13.58
N LEU A 8 3.91 6.07 13.37
CA LEU A 8 4.66 4.86 13.64
C LEU A 8 5.28 4.99 15.04
N ALA A 9 4.84 4.19 16.00
CA ALA A 9 5.20 4.35 17.41
C ALA A 9 5.68 3.04 18.04
N ARG A 10 6.59 3.19 19.02
CA ARG A 10 6.92 2.19 20.04
C ARG A 10 6.96 2.86 21.41
N GLU A 11 7.09 2.09 22.47
CA GLU A 11 7.34 2.65 23.80
C GLU A 11 8.56 3.61 23.78
N GLY A 12 8.33 4.88 24.14
CA GLY A 12 9.37 5.91 24.23
C GLY A 12 9.87 6.50 22.90
N ALA A 13 9.31 6.14 21.75
CA ALA A 13 9.67 6.76 20.47
C ALA A 13 8.52 6.76 19.44
N ALA A 14 8.43 7.81 18.62
CA ALA A 14 7.47 7.87 17.53
C ALA A 14 8.02 8.64 16.33
N ILE A 15 7.56 8.28 15.14
CA ILE A 15 7.72 9.00 13.89
C ILE A 15 6.30 9.37 13.46
N VAL A 16 6.00 10.66 13.42
CA VAL A 16 4.68 11.17 13.05
C VAL A 16 4.82 11.87 11.70
N VAL A 17 4.14 11.36 10.69
CA VAL A 17 4.01 12.00 9.39
C VAL A 17 2.71 12.78 9.39
N ARG A 18 2.78 14.08 9.09
CA ARG A 18 1.62 14.95 8.90
C ARG A 18 1.46 15.25 7.43
N GLY A 19 0.24 15.15 6.94
CA GLY A 19 -0.15 15.59 5.61
C GLY A 19 -1.25 16.63 5.69
N GLU A 20 -1.21 17.60 4.78
CA GLU A 20 -2.26 18.61 4.63
C GLU A 20 -2.61 18.76 3.15
N GLY A 21 -3.90 18.79 2.83
CA GLY A 21 -4.38 18.91 1.46
C GLY A 21 -5.86 18.58 1.32
N ASP A 22 -6.35 18.61 0.09
CA ASP A 22 -7.71 18.13 -0.24
C ASP A 22 -7.70 16.68 -0.77
N ASP A 23 -6.56 16.18 -1.27
CA ASP A 23 -6.36 14.80 -1.75
C ASP A 23 -5.17 14.15 -1.00
N PRO A 24 -5.37 13.08 -0.20
CA PRO A 24 -4.28 12.39 0.47
C PRO A 24 -3.30 11.69 -0.49
N HIS A 25 -3.68 11.46 -1.75
CA HIS A 25 -2.76 10.97 -2.78
C HIS A 25 -1.80 12.05 -3.31
N ALA A 26 -2.14 13.33 -3.11
CA ALA A 26 -1.36 14.47 -3.57
C ALA A 26 -1.46 15.62 -2.54
N PRO A 27 -0.96 15.43 -1.31
CA PRO A 27 -1.04 16.45 -0.28
C PRO A 27 -0.20 17.66 -0.68
N ASP A 28 -0.71 18.85 -0.40
CA ASP A 28 -0.01 20.11 -0.65
C ASP A 28 1.24 20.23 0.22
N TRP A 29 1.18 19.70 1.44
CA TRP A 29 2.29 19.74 2.40
C TRP A 29 2.44 18.43 3.19
N ILE A 30 3.70 18.11 3.52
CA ILE A 30 4.07 16.97 4.35
C ILE A 30 5.16 17.39 5.34
N ASP A 31 5.06 16.90 6.57
CA ASP A 31 6.06 17.07 7.62
C ASP A 31 6.30 15.80 8.42
N TYR A 32 7.47 15.73 9.04
CA TYR A 32 7.93 14.61 9.84
C TYR A 32 8.34 15.10 11.23
N GLU A 33 7.55 14.75 12.23
CA GLU A 33 7.88 14.99 13.62
C GLU A 33 8.47 13.72 14.24
N ILE A 34 9.65 13.85 14.87
CA ILE A 34 10.34 12.73 15.54
C ILE A 34 10.28 12.93 17.05
N ARG A 35 9.77 11.93 17.75
CA ARG A 35 9.69 11.90 19.22
C ARG A 35 10.59 10.81 19.76
N GLY A 36 11.37 11.13 20.79
CA GLY A 36 12.30 10.19 21.41
C GLY A 36 13.39 9.72 20.43
N ASN A 37 13.82 8.46 20.58
CA ASN A 37 14.84 7.87 19.71
C ASN A 37 14.27 6.70 18.87
N PRO A 38 13.94 6.92 17.59
CA PRO A 38 13.45 5.88 16.70
C PRO A 38 14.55 4.92 16.20
N GLY A 39 15.83 5.23 16.46
CA GLY A 39 16.96 4.45 15.95
C GLY A 39 16.96 4.37 14.43
N ARG A 40 17.25 3.18 13.89
CA ARG A 40 17.34 2.95 12.44
C ARG A 40 15.99 2.98 11.71
N VAL A 41 14.87 2.88 12.44
CA VAL A 41 13.53 2.74 11.83
C VAL A 41 13.16 3.98 11.03
N TYR A 42 13.51 5.17 11.53
CA TYR A 42 13.25 6.41 10.79
C TYR A 42 13.97 6.42 9.44
N ARG A 43 15.23 5.98 9.41
CA ARG A 43 16.01 5.92 8.17
C ARG A 43 15.46 4.85 7.22
N ALA A 44 15.11 3.68 7.74
CA ALA A 44 14.52 2.60 6.96
C ALA A 44 13.19 3.02 6.31
N LEU A 45 12.35 3.74 7.05
CA LEU A 45 11.11 4.32 6.54
C LEU A 45 11.37 5.28 5.37
N LEU A 46 12.29 6.25 5.53
CA LEU A 46 12.63 7.20 4.46
C LEU A 46 13.22 6.51 3.23
N ASP A 47 14.11 5.53 3.44
CA ASP A 47 14.73 4.78 2.34
C ASP A 47 13.69 3.91 1.59
N ARG A 48 12.60 3.49 2.25
CA ARG A 48 11.47 2.80 1.61
C ARG A 48 10.52 3.75 0.90
N ILE A 49 10.29 4.95 1.41
CA ILE A 49 9.41 5.94 0.78
C ILE A 49 10.01 6.45 -0.54
N LYS A 50 11.31 6.75 -0.53
CA LYS A 50 12.02 7.44 -1.61
C LYS A 50 11.86 6.84 -3.03
N PRO A 51 11.83 5.51 -3.24
CA PRO A 51 11.61 4.93 -4.56
C PRO A 51 10.20 5.14 -5.13
N GLY A 52 9.24 5.57 -4.30
CA GLY A 52 7.83 5.62 -4.68
C GLY A 52 7.16 4.23 -4.74
N PRO A 53 5.84 4.20 -5.00
CA PRO A 53 5.07 2.96 -5.00
C PRO A 53 5.55 1.97 -6.08
N TRP A 54 5.44 0.67 -5.77
CA TRP A 54 5.74 -0.38 -6.74
C TRP A 54 4.70 -0.45 -7.85
N SER A 55 5.02 -1.13 -8.97
CA SER A 55 4.17 -1.12 -10.18
C SER A 55 2.71 -1.52 -9.97
N PHE A 56 2.42 -2.43 -9.04
CA PHE A 56 1.03 -2.83 -8.74
C PHE A 56 0.34 -1.91 -7.72
N GLN A 57 1.11 -1.16 -6.93
CA GLN A 57 0.60 -0.12 -6.03
C GLN A 57 0.45 1.22 -6.75
N ALA A 58 1.20 1.46 -7.83
CA ALA A 58 1.12 2.67 -8.65
C ALA A 58 -0.27 2.89 -9.28
N ASP A 59 -1.06 1.83 -9.43
CA ASP A 59 -2.47 1.93 -9.86
C ASP A 59 -3.38 2.49 -8.76
N ARG A 60 -2.92 2.52 -7.50
CA ARG A 60 -3.65 3.03 -6.33
C ARG A 60 -2.96 4.20 -5.62
N MET A 61 -1.67 4.41 -5.87
CA MET A 61 -0.82 5.40 -5.19
C MET A 61 -0.01 6.17 -6.24
N LYS A 62 0.17 7.48 -6.05
CA LYS A 62 0.74 8.36 -7.08
C LYS A 62 2.28 8.39 -7.07
N ASP A 63 2.88 8.72 -5.93
CA ASP A 63 4.32 8.96 -5.82
C ASP A 63 4.82 8.89 -4.36
N GLU A 64 6.08 9.26 -4.09
CA GLU A 64 6.66 9.21 -2.74
C GLU A 64 5.99 10.15 -1.72
N ARG A 65 5.21 11.14 -2.17
CA ARG A 65 4.43 12.06 -1.32
C ARG A 65 3.01 11.56 -1.06
N ASP A 66 2.56 10.51 -1.73
CA ASP A 66 1.25 9.92 -1.49
C ASP A 66 1.18 9.39 -0.05
N LEU A 67 0.22 9.89 0.75
CA LEU A 67 0.10 9.51 2.15
C LEU A 67 -0.27 8.04 2.32
N TYR A 68 -0.98 7.44 1.37
CA TYR A 68 -1.25 6.00 1.38
C TYR A 68 0.00 5.18 1.09
N TRP A 69 0.88 5.68 0.22
CA TRP A 69 2.19 5.05 0.01
C TRP A 69 3.05 5.12 1.27
N ILE A 70 3.08 6.29 1.92
CA ILE A 70 3.81 6.48 3.17
C ILE A 70 3.23 5.57 4.27
N ALA A 71 1.91 5.41 4.33
CA ALA A 71 1.26 4.51 5.28
C ALA A 71 1.63 3.04 5.02
N ASP A 72 1.61 2.58 3.77
CA ASP A 72 2.04 1.22 3.38
C ASP A 72 3.52 0.96 3.75
N CYS A 73 4.38 1.97 3.54
CA CYS A 73 5.77 1.93 4.00
C CYS A 73 5.86 1.80 5.52
N ALA A 74 5.09 2.60 6.27
CA ALA A 74 5.07 2.56 7.73
C ALA A 74 4.58 1.21 8.26
N TYR A 75 3.51 0.64 7.67
CA TYR A 75 3.01 -0.69 8.04
C TYR A 75 4.06 -1.76 7.78
N THR A 76 4.76 -1.70 6.64
CA THR A 76 5.85 -2.62 6.33
C THR A 76 6.98 -2.52 7.35
N GLU A 77 7.40 -1.30 7.71
CA GLU A 77 8.47 -1.11 8.69
C GLU A 77 8.04 -1.55 10.11
N ALA A 78 6.78 -1.36 10.50
CA ALA A 78 6.25 -1.90 11.75
C ALA A 78 6.29 -3.43 11.79
N LEU A 79 5.95 -4.10 10.68
CA LEU A 79 6.04 -5.56 10.56
C LEU A 79 7.49 -6.07 10.66
N LEU A 80 8.46 -5.32 10.14
CA LEU A 80 9.88 -5.68 10.16
C LEU A 80 10.57 -5.34 11.49
N HIS A 81 9.95 -4.52 12.34
CA HIS A 81 10.53 -4.02 13.58
C HIS A 81 9.61 -4.31 14.78
N PRO A 82 9.83 -5.42 15.50
CA PRO A 82 9.02 -5.79 16.64
C PRO A 82 8.88 -4.68 17.68
N GLY A 83 7.65 -4.49 18.19
CA GLY A 83 7.31 -3.45 19.15
C GLY A 83 6.93 -2.10 18.54
N TRP A 84 6.97 -1.96 17.22
CA TRP A 84 6.41 -0.81 16.52
C TRP A 84 4.99 -1.10 16.01
N SER A 85 4.12 -0.09 16.07
CA SER A 85 2.75 -0.13 15.56
C SER A 85 2.44 1.14 14.76
N VAL A 86 1.49 1.04 13.83
CA VAL A 86 1.02 2.17 13.02
C VAL A 86 -0.40 2.53 13.42
N GLU A 87 -0.63 3.81 13.63
CA GLU A 87 -1.96 4.41 13.72
C GLU A 87 -2.10 5.47 12.62
N THR A 88 -3.26 5.54 11.98
CA THR A 88 -3.52 6.53 10.93
C THR A 88 -4.98 6.96 10.95
N ASP A 89 -5.22 8.23 10.60
CA ASP A 89 -6.55 8.82 10.39
C ASP A 89 -6.88 8.97 8.89
N LEU A 90 -6.07 8.39 8.00
CA LEU A 90 -6.35 8.38 6.57
C LEU A 90 -7.70 7.71 6.30
N PRO A 91 -8.51 8.25 5.38
CA PRO A 91 -9.74 7.57 4.97
C PRO A 91 -9.41 6.18 4.43
N PRO A 92 -10.30 5.19 4.58
CA PRO A 92 -10.06 3.87 4.01
C PRO A 92 -9.96 4.00 2.48
N LEU A 93 -8.96 3.34 1.89
CA LEU A 93 -8.96 3.15 0.44
C LEU A 93 -10.24 2.40 0.06
N PRO A 94 -10.95 2.78 -1.01
CA PRO A 94 -12.12 2.03 -1.47
C PRO A 94 -11.74 0.56 -1.67
N GLU A 95 -12.43 -0.34 -0.95
CA GLU A 95 -12.11 -1.77 -0.86
C GLU A 95 -12.46 -2.55 -2.15
N GLU A 96 -13.27 -1.98 -3.03
CA GLU A 96 -13.78 -2.70 -4.20
C GLU A 96 -13.21 -2.14 -5.49
N LEU A 97 -12.43 -2.97 -6.19
CA LEU A 97 -12.39 -2.90 -7.65
C LEU A 97 -13.86 -2.86 -8.11
N PRO A 98 -14.28 -1.92 -8.97
CA PRO A 98 -15.67 -1.81 -9.40
C PRO A 98 -16.19 -3.21 -9.74
N GLU A 99 -17.41 -3.58 -9.32
CA GLU A 99 -17.97 -4.91 -9.67
C GLU A 99 -17.84 -5.20 -11.17
N GLU A 100 -17.93 -4.16 -12.00
CA GLU A 100 -17.61 -4.17 -13.43
C GLU A 100 -16.22 -4.76 -13.74
N PHE A 101 -15.17 -4.36 -13.01
CA PHE A 101 -13.81 -4.88 -13.16
C PHE A 101 -13.71 -6.33 -12.67
N LEU A 102 -14.30 -6.67 -11.51
CA LEU A 102 -14.31 -8.05 -11.00
C LEU A 102 -15.09 -8.99 -11.94
N ARG A 103 -16.20 -8.51 -12.49
CA ARG A 103 -17.01 -9.21 -13.49
C ARG A 103 -16.21 -9.41 -14.77
N ARG A 104 -15.48 -8.40 -15.24
CA ARG A 104 -14.62 -8.50 -16.44
C ARG A 104 -13.45 -9.46 -16.25
N VAL A 105 -12.86 -9.52 -15.05
CA VAL A 105 -11.83 -10.51 -14.68
C VAL A 105 -12.40 -11.94 -14.64
N ARG A 106 -13.65 -12.10 -14.20
CA ARG A 106 -14.36 -13.40 -14.18
C ARG A 106 -14.80 -13.84 -15.57
N GLU A 107 -15.23 -12.91 -16.42
CA GLU A 107 -15.72 -13.17 -17.78
C GLU A 107 -14.58 -13.35 -18.80
N ASP A 108 -13.44 -12.66 -18.63
CA ASP A 108 -12.29 -12.76 -19.53
C ASP A 108 -10.95 -12.54 -18.78
N PRO A 109 -10.42 -13.57 -18.09
CA PRO A 109 -9.12 -13.49 -17.42
C PRO A 109 -7.94 -13.32 -18.39
N ALA A 110 -8.12 -13.62 -19.69
CA ALA A 110 -7.10 -13.48 -20.73
C ALA A 110 -7.05 -12.05 -21.32
N GLY A 111 -8.17 -11.34 -21.35
CA GLY A 111 -8.29 -9.97 -21.85
C GLY A 111 -7.45 -8.96 -21.06
N ILE A 112 -7.29 -9.16 -19.75
CA ILE A 112 -6.49 -8.27 -18.87
C ILE A 112 -4.99 -8.38 -19.16
N GLN A 113 -4.48 -9.56 -19.57
CA GLN A 113 -3.08 -9.72 -19.96
C GLN A 113 -2.72 -8.94 -21.24
N SER A 114 -3.71 -8.65 -22.10
CA SER A 114 -3.49 -7.87 -23.32
C SER A 114 -3.34 -6.36 -23.05
N VAL A 115 -4.02 -5.84 -22.02
CA VAL A 115 -3.97 -4.42 -21.64
C VAL A 115 -2.61 -4.07 -21.03
N ASN A 116 -2.04 -4.98 -20.23
CA ASN A 116 -0.71 -4.84 -19.65
C ASN A 116 0.43 -4.93 -20.69
N ARG A 117 0.18 -5.52 -21.86
CA ARG A 117 1.17 -5.60 -22.95
C ARG A 117 1.14 -4.36 -23.87
N ALA A 118 0.00 -3.68 -23.98
CA ALA A 118 -0.18 -2.58 -24.94
C ALA A 118 0.43 -1.23 -24.51
N ARG A 119 0.80 -1.04 -23.22
CA ARG A 119 1.50 0.17 -22.74
C ARG A 119 2.99 -0.03 -22.47
N GLY A 120 3.54 -1.22 -22.73
CA GLY A 120 4.95 -1.53 -22.66
C GLY A 120 5.73 -0.96 -23.85
N GLY A 121 5.88 0.36 -23.89
CA GLY A 121 6.83 1.03 -24.78
C GLY A 121 8.25 0.56 -24.50
N THR A 122 8.82 -0.15 -25.47
CA THR A 122 10.22 -0.59 -25.66
C THR A 122 11.27 -0.11 -24.65
N GLY A 123 11.68 -1.02 -23.76
CA GLY A 123 12.95 -0.96 -23.03
C GLY A 123 13.27 -2.31 -22.39
N PRO A 124 14.49 -2.87 -22.53
CA PRO A 124 14.77 -4.21 -22.05
C PRO A 124 15.11 -4.16 -20.55
N ALA A 125 14.12 -4.33 -19.69
CA ALA A 125 14.35 -4.59 -18.27
C ALA A 125 13.88 -6.00 -17.93
N ARG A 126 14.86 -6.82 -17.53
CA ARG A 126 14.69 -8.22 -17.11
C ARG A 126 13.57 -8.36 -16.08
N CYS A 127 12.47 -9.00 -16.47
CA CYS A 127 11.46 -9.48 -15.53
C CYS A 127 12.09 -10.50 -14.59
N LYS A 128 12.28 -10.13 -13.32
CA LYS A 128 12.35 -11.12 -12.24
C LYS A 128 10.91 -11.35 -11.81
N THR A 129 10.37 -12.49 -12.24
CA THR A 129 9.11 -13.04 -11.75
C THR A 129 9.17 -13.18 -10.24
N VAL A 130 8.21 -12.60 -9.52
CA VAL A 130 7.95 -12.93 -8.12
C VAL A 130 6.54 -13.51 -8.05
N ASN A 131 6.49 -14.79 -7.66
CA ASN A 131 5.28 -15.56 -7.44
C ASN A 131 4.45 -14.93 -6.32
N ILE A 132 3.21 -14.53 -6.63
CA ILE A 132 2.24 -14.20 -5.59
C ILE A 132 1.73 -15.53 -5.03
N HIS A 133 2.17 -15.89 -3.82
CA HIS A 133 1.59 -17.01 -3.10
C HIS A 133 0.12 -16.72 -2.84
N ALA A 134 -0.72 -17.59 -3.39
CA ALA A 134 -2.18 -17.53 -3.33
C ALA A 134 -2.68 -17.41 -1.89
N VAL A 135 -3.54 -16.42 -1.65
CA VAL A 135 -4.42 -16.38 -0.48
C VAL A 135 -5.39 -17.55 -0.63
N ARG A 136 -5.18 -18.59 0.18
CA ARG A 136 -6.11 -19.71 0.32
C ARG A 136 -7.32 -19.22 1.11
N ILE A 137 -8.39 -18.85 0.40
CA ILE A 137 -9.70 -18.63 1.02
C ILE A 137 -10.29 -20.02 1.30
N GLU A 138 -10.15 -20.49 2.54
CA GLU A 138 -10.86 -21.68 3.01
C GLU A 138 -12.35 -21.34 3.12
N SER A 139 -13.11 -21.77 2.11
CA SER A 139 -14.57 -21.64 2.11
C SER A 139 -15.15 -22.65 3.09
N ASN A 140 -15.49 -22.18 4.30
CA ASN A 140 -16.25 -22.96 5.25
C ASN A 140 -17.74 -22.80 4.95
N SER A 141 -18.32 -23.72 4.19
CA SER A 141 -19.77 -23.82 4.02
C SER A 141 -20.18 -25.28 4.08
N GLY A 142 -20.42 -25.76 5.30
CA GLY A 142 -21.07 -27.04 5.53
C GLY A 142 -22.53 -26.98 5.09
N TYR A 143 -22.88 -27.80 4.10
CA TYR A 143 -24.25 -28.19 3.84
C TYR A 143 -24.28 -29.65 3.34
N GLY A 144 -24.95 -30.50 4.11
CA GLY A 144 -25.85 -31.53 3.60
C GLY A 144 -25.25 -32.79 2.97
N ASN A 145 -25.04 -33.81 3.81
CA ASN A 145 -25.12 -35.21 3.39
C ASN A 145 -26.52 -35.51 2.83
N ILE A 146 -26.63 -35.94 1.57
CA ILE A 146 -27.77 -36.72 1.10
C ILE A 146 -27.28 -37.81 0.12
N ARG A 147 -27.28 -39.03 0.67
CA ARG A 147 -27.35 -40.39 0.06
C ARG A 147 -26.27 -40.86 -0.90
#